data_AF-A0A1I9LK70-F1
#
_entry.id   AF-A0A1I9LK70-F1
#
_cell.length_a   1.000
_cell.length_b   1.000
_cell.length_c   1.000
_cell.angle_alpha   90.00
_cell.angle_beta   90.00
_cell.angle_gamma   90.00
#
_symmetry.space_group_name_H-M   'P 1'
#
loop_
_entity.id
_entity.type
_entity.pdbx_description
1 polymer ?
#
loop_
_entity_poly.entity_id
_entity_poly.type
_entity_poly.pdbx_seq_one_letter_code
_entity_poly.pdbx_strand_id
1 'polypeptide(L)'
;MEKYDVKILENEKLTSNLPLRDNSEPLLEKNGIIKIGSWVQEGDILVGKITSRLSSKQLSLEKENLNLNIVQYEQLLYDIVDQDFIKIQETSFRVPSGISGRIIKISICYEKETFSTNIRGLPIFGPPRSTLRHRRPSQSTLPIPHSISYHTIYNSLGFAWASASGATPTPSEYEGGLRTFEPSNLRASNLNYWKKNKNHNYKRVWWWDLFIQFSNKKFQKFYLNPRFLKNQPKQFIRKSKIVKVVIYIATQRKLKVGDKISGRHGNKGILSKIFGNYDMPFLLNGECLDILLNPLGVPSRMNVGQILECILGLTGHIFHTKFQTVCFDEINGYEASRSLIYSKLFKSANQTKQKWLFSKKRPGKVNIFDGRDGLIFHQSVLVGYAYIMKLIHIVDEKINARSTGAYSLITQQPLRGRAKQGGQRVGEMEVWALQGFGSAYTLQELLTVKSDDLMGRNRLMLTLLKNTPLNFGTPESLRVVLRELQSLCLDLNILY
;
A
#
# COMPACT_ATOMS: atom_id res chain seq x y z
N MET A 1 -2.70 1.23 6.56
CA MET A 1 -3.57 0.44 7.46
C MET A 1 -3.55 -0.97 6.93
N GLU A 2 -3.08 -1.90 7.74
CA GLU A 2 -2.95 -3.31 7.40
C GLU A 2 -4.06 -4.10 8.08
N LYS A 3 -4.55 -5.14 7.39
CA LYS A 3 -5.66 -5.97 7.84
C LYS A 3 -5.18 -7.41 7.95
N TYR A 4 -5.32 -7.97 9.13
CA TYR A 4 -4.98 -9.36 9.43
C TYR A 4 -6.23 -10.17 9.73
N ASP A 5 -6.36 -11.29 9.03
CA ASP A 5 -7.48 -12.22 9.13
C ASP A 5 -7.00 -13.50 9.82
N VAL A 6 -7.33 -13.65 11.10
CA VAL A 6 -6.93 -14.82 11.92
C VAL A 6 -8.11 -15.77 12.03
N LYS A 7 -8.05 -16.92 11.36
CA LYS A 7 -9.03 -18.01 11.52
C LYS A 7 -8.70 -18.84 12.75
N ILE A 8 -9.70 -19.26 13.51
CA ILE A 8 -9.53 -20.13 14.69
C ILE A 8 -10.03 -21.52 14.32
N LEU A 9 -9.19 -22.53 14.50
CA LEU A 9 -9.56 -23.93 14.25
C LEU A 9 -10.35 -24.50 15.44
N GLU A 10 -11.09 -25.59 15.21
CA GLU A 10 -11.99 -26.12 16.24
C GLU A 10 -11.28 -26.62 17.50
N ASN A 11 -10.04 -27.07 17.35
CA ASN A 11 -9.19 -27.62 18.42
C ASN A 11 -8.32 -26.53 19.10
N GLU A 12 -8.43 -25.27 18.66
CA GLU A 12 -7.69 -24.14 19.21
C GLU A 12 -8.52 -23.41 20.27
N LYS A 13 -7.91 -23.13 21.43
CA LYS A 13 -8.48 -22.29 22.48
C LYS A 13 -7.76 -20.95 22.54
N LEU A 14 -8.52 -19.86 22.66
CA LEU A 14 -7.98 -18.52 22.88
C LEU A 14 -7.69 -18.31 24.36
N THR A 15 -6.46 -17.94 24.69
CA THR A 15 -6.05 -17.72 26.08
C THR A 15 -4.98 -16.64 26.16
N SER A 16 -4.95 -15.91 27.28
CA SER A 16 -3.88 -14.94 27.58
C SER A 16 -2.71 -15.56 28.34
N ASN A 17 -2.92 -16.73 28.95
CA ASN A 17 -1.90 -17.47 29.69
C ASN A 17 -1.15 -18.42 28.74
N LEU A 18 0.03 -17.98 28.29
CA LEU A 18 0.85 -18.70 27.32
C LEU A 18 2.10 -19.26 28.03
N PRO A 19 2.56 -20.47 27.65
CA PRO A 19 3.59 -21.20 28.40
C PRO A 19 4.99 -20.57 28.35
N LEU A 20 5.31 -19.72 27.36
CA LEU A 20 6.65 -19.17 27.11
C LEU A 20 6.71 -17.65 27.23
N ARG A 21 6.10 -17.08 28.27
CA ARG A 21 6.04 -15.63 28.42
C ARG A 21 7.22 -15.12 29.28
N ASP A 22 8.20 -14.49 28.64
CA ASP A 22 9.14 -13.60 29.33
C ASP A 22 8.39 -12.40 29.93
N ASN A 23 8.88 -11.89 31.07
CA ASN A 23 8.30 -10.92 32.03
C ASN A 23 7.68 -9.58 31.52
N SER A 24 7.31 -9.49 30.24
CA SER A 24 6.57 -8.38 29.63
C SER A 24 5.09 -8.34 30.06
N GLU A 25 4.59 -7.13 30.32
CA GLU A 25 3.20 -6.88 30.71
C GLU A 25 2.20 -7.47 29.70
N PRO A 26 1.04 -7.98 30.18
CA PRO A 26 0.07 -8.58 29.29
C PRO A 26 -0.65 -7.54 28.43
N LEU A 27 -0.15 -7.33 27.20
CA LEU A 27 -0.88 -6.61 26.13
C LEU A 27 -2.21 -7.32 25.75
N LEU A 28 -2.34 -8.60 26.09
CA LEU A 28 -3.52 -9.43 25.83
C LEU A 28 -4.56 -9.24 26.93
N GLU A 29 -5.81 -9.01 26.55
CA GLU A 29 -6.94 -9.06 27.45
C GLU A 29 -7.23 -10.51 27.91
N LYS A 30 -8.10 -10.68 28.91
CA LYS A 30 -8.49 -12.01 29.44
C LYS A 30 -9.05 -12.97 28.39
N ASN A 31 -9.56 -12.44 27.28
CA ASN A 31 -10.08 -13.20 26.13
C ASN A 31 -8.96 -13.73 25.19
N GLY A 32 -7.68 -13.46 25.49
CA GLY A 32 -6.54 -13.84 24.65
C GLY A 32 -6.36 -12.96 23.40
N ILE A 33 -7.05 -11.82 23.30
CA ILE A 33 -6.96 -10.89 22.18
C ILE A 33 -6.35 -9.58 22.69
N ILE A 34 -5.53 -8.95 21.86
CA ILE A 34 -4.91 -7.67 22.19
C ILE A 34 -5.93 -6.53 22.33
N LYS A 35 -5.64 -5.55 23.19
CA LYS A 35 -6.51 -4.38 23.41
C LYS A 35 -6.44 -3.37 22.27
N ILE A 36 -7.59 -2.77 21.92
CA ILE A 36 -7.67 -1.66 20.94
C ILE A 36 -6.90 -0.45 21.46
N GLY A 37 -6.10 0.18 20.60
CA GLY A 37 -5.28 1.35 20.94
C GLY A 37 -3.88 1.01 21.44
N SER A 38 -3.56 -0.27 21.65
CA SER A 38 -2.22 -0.70 22.03
C SER A 38 -1.22 -0.47 20.90
N TRP A 39 0.00 -0.08 21.26
CA TRP A 39 1.14 -0.01 20.35
C TRP A 39 1.78 -1.39 20.29
N VAL A 40 2.11 -1.86 19.09
CA VAL A 40 2.70 -3.18 18.86
C VAL A 40 3.93 -3.10 17.97
N GLN A 41 4.86 -4.00 18.23
CA GLN A 41 6.10 -4.20 17.48
C GLN A 41 6.17 -5.62 16.92
N GLU A 42 7.16 -5.87 16.07
CA GLU A 42 7.42 -7.18 15.49
C GLU A 42 7.58 -8.25 16.58
N GLY A 43 6.92 -9.40 16.40
CA GLY A 43 6.97 -10.51 17.34
C GLY A 43 5.94 -10.45 18.47
N ASP A 44 5.29 -9.31 18.71
CA ASP A 44 4.25 -9.17 19.72
C ASP A 44 3.04 -10.08 19.42
N ILE A 45 2.42 -10.62 20.46
CA ILE A 45 1.29 -11.53 20.33
C ILE A 45 0.01 -10.72 20.18
N LEU A 46 -0.66 -10.86 19.05
CA LEU A 46 -1.94 -10.21 18.76
C LEU A 46 -3.13 -11.08 19.21
N VAL A 47 -3.03 -12.39 18.99
CA VAL A 47 -4.05 -13.37 19.38
C VAL A 47 -3.35 -14.57 20.01
N GLY A 48 -3.50 -14.75 21.32
CA GLY A 48 -3.02 -15.91 22.05
C GLY A 48 -3.86 -17.13 21.71
N LYS A 49 -3.22 -18.13 21.11
CA LYS A 49 -3.85 -19.39 20.71
C LYS A 49 -3.04 -20.57 21.21
N ILE A 50 -3.78 -21.56 21.65
CA ILE A 50 -3.24 -22.80 22.16
C ILE A 50 -3.95 -23.96 21.47
N THR A 51 -3.18 -24.92 20.98
CA THR A 51 -3.69 -26.18 20.44
C THR A 51 -3.33 -27.30 21.41
N SER A 52 -4.33 -28.03 21.91
CA SER A 52 -4.07 -29.27 22.63
C SER A 52 -3.66 -30.35 21.64
N ARG A 53 -2.46 -30.91 21.77
CA ARG A 53 -2.10 -32.11 21.01
C ARG A 53 -2.98 -33.26 21.49
N LEU A 54 -3.61 -33.98 20.55
CA LEU A 54 -4.34 -35.21 20.86
C LEU A 54 -3.38 -36.25 21.46
N SER A 55 -3.95 -37.16 22.25
CA SER A 55 -3.30 -38.05 23.19
C SER A 55 -2.13 -38.88 22.64
N SER A 56 -1.30 -39.36 23.56
CA SER A 56 -0.09 -40.20 23.44
C SER A 56 -0.08 -41.33 22.39
N LYS A 57 -1.23 -41.72 21.82
CA LYS A 57 -1.35 -42.75 20.77
C LYS A 57 -0.90 -42.32 19.37
N GLN A 58 -0.86 -41.01 19.06
CA GLN A 58 -0.32 -40.52 17.77
C GLN A 58 1.19 -40.27 17.83
N LEU A 59 1.72 -39.91 19.01
CA LEU A 59 3.16 -39.84 19.25
C LEU A 59 3.83 -41.21 19.07
N SER A 60 3.15 -42.33 19.35
CA SER A 60 3.70 -43.67 19.09
C SER A 60 3.87 -44.02 17.62
N LEU A 61 3.10 -43.41 16.71
CA LEU A 61 3.23 -43.65 15.26
C LEU A 61 4.29 -42.76 14.61
N GLU A 62 4.56 -41.56 15.16
CA GLU A 62 5.71 -40.74 14.76
C GLU A 62 7.04 -41.24 15.39
N LYS A 63 6.98 -42.00 16.50
CA LYS A 63 8.13 -42.64 17.17
C LYS A 63 8.83 -43.71 16.33
N GLU A 64 8.18 -44.26 15.30
CA GLU A 64 8.79 -45.32 14.47
C GLU A 64 9.68 -44.77 13.34
N ASN A 65 9.55 -43.49 12.96
CA ASN A 65 10.23 -42.94 11.76
C ASN A 65 11.28 -41.84 12.05
N LEU A 66 11.52 -41.46 13.31
CA LEU A 66 12.56 -40.50 13.69
C LEU A 66 13.44 -41.09 14.79
N ASN A 67 14.77 -41.03 14.58
CA ASN A 67 15.86 -41.40 15.50
C ASN A 67 15.42 -41.62 16.97
N LEU A 68 15.24 -42.89 17.34
CA LEU A 68 14.87 -43.35 18.69
C LEU A 68 15.70 -42.73 19.83
N ASN A 69 16.95 -42.33 19.54
CA ASN A 69 17.87 -41.73 20.51
C ASN A 69 17.40 -40.37 21.03
N ILE A 70 16.82 -39.50 20.19
CA ILE A 70 16.43 -38.14 20.60
C ILE A 70 15.30 -38.18 21.62
N VAL A 71 14.37 -39.12 21.47
CA VAL A 71 13.24 -39.33 22.37
C VAL A 71 13.71 -39.77 23.76
N GLN A 72 14.75 -40.62 23.84
CA GLN A 72 15.32 -41.07 25.11
C GLN A 72 16.02 -39.94 25.87
N TYR A 73 16.80 -39.10 25.17
CA TYR A 73 17.45 -37.95 25.80
C TYR A 73 16.45 -36.89 26.27
N GLU A 74 15.38 -36.64 25.50
CA GLU A 74 14.31 -35.75 25.94
C GLU A 74 13.61 -36.29 27.19
N GLN A 75 13.26 -37.58 27.21
CA GLN A 75 12.66 -38.23 28.38
C GLN A 75 13.53 -38.12 29.61
N LEU A 76 14.82 -38.44 29.49
CA LEU A 76 15.79 -38.30 30.58
C LEU A 76 15.88 -36.85 31.07
N LEU A 77 15.85 -35.86 30.17
CA LEU A 77 15.87 -34.45 30.55
C LEU A 77 14.63 -34.08 31.38
N TYR A 78 13.45 -34.55 30.99
CA TYR A 78 12.23 -34.30 31.76
C TYR A 78 12.25 -34.99 33.12
N ASP A 79 12.77 -36.22 33.19
CA ASP A 79 12.95 -36.96 34.44
C ASP A 79 13.95 -36.27 35.37
N ILE A 80 15.02 -35.65 34.84
CA ILE A 80 15.98 -34.86 35.64
C ILE A 80 15.37 -33.55 36.12
N VAL A 81 14.55 -32.89 35.29
CA VAL A 81 13.97 -31.57 35.57
C VAL A 81 12.67 -31.67 36.40
N ASP A 82 12.18 -32.89 36.66
CA ASP A 82 10.92 -33.17 37.37
C ASP A 82 9.74 -32.35 36.81
N GLN A 83 9.65 -32.23 35.49
CA GLN A 83 8.57 -31.50 34.81
C GLN A 83 7.69 -32.42 33.96
N ASP A 84 6.38 -32.37 34.21
CA ASP A 84 5.40 -33.10 33.42
C ASP A 84 5.35 -32.59 31.97
N PHE A 85 5.17 -33.51 31.02
CA PHE A 85 4.98 -33.20 29.60
C PHE A 85 3.77 -32.27 29.39
N ILE A 86 4.03 -30.98 29.14
CA ILE A 86 3.02 -30.03 28.71
C ILE A 86 2.58 -30.39 27.29
N LYS A 87 1.42 -31.05 27.15
CA LYS A 87 0.81 -31.49 25.86
C LYS A 87 0.23 -30.35 25.01
N ILE A 88 0.66 -29.13 25.27
CA ILE A 88 0.03 -27.92 24.81
C ILE A 88 0.99 -27.20 23.86
N GLN A 89 0.59 -27.03 22.60
CA GLN A 89 1.39 -26.31 21.62
C GLN A 89 0.85 -24.89 21.46
N GLU A 90 1.73 -23.90 21.57
CA GLU A 90 1.40 -22.50 21.25
C GLU A 90 1.30 -22.31 19.73
N THR A 91 0.16 -21.81 19.27
CA THR A 91 -0.13 -21.50 17.85
C THR A 91 -0.58 -20.04 17.70
N SER A 92 -0.07 -19.17 18.57
CA SER A 92 -0.46 -17.78 18.68
C SER A 92 -0.17 -17.00 17.40
N PHE A 93 -1.03 -16.02 17.08
CA PHE A 93 -0.79 -15.11 15.96
C PHE A 93 0.01 -13.90 16.45
N ARG A 94 1.18 -13.70 15.85
CA ARG A 94 2.12 -12.63 16.18
C ARG A 94 2.16 -11.56 15.09
N VAL A 95 2.58 -10.36 15.46
CA VAL A 95 2.85 -9.28 14.50
C VAL A 95 3.93 -9.75 13.52
N PRO A 96 3.67 -9.70 12.20
CA PRO A 96 4.65 -10.11 11.21
C PRO A 96 5.92 -9.27 11.24
N SER A 97 6.99 -9.82 10.69
CA SER A 97 8.29 -9.16 10.66
C SER A 97 8.29 -7.83 9.91
N GLY A 98 8.92 -6.81 10.49
CA GLY A 98 9.08 -5.47 9.91
C GLY A 98 7.87 -4.55 10.08
N ILE A 99 6.89 -4.93 10.90
CA ILE A 99 5.65 -4.19 11.08
C ILE A 99 5.55 -3.69 12.51
N SER A 100 5.27 -2.40 12.65
CA SER A 100 4.97 -1.76 13.92
C SER A 100 3.82 -0.80 13.73
N GLY A 101 3.06 -0.55 14.78
CA GLY A 101 1.97 0.41 14.70
C GLY A 101 0.97 0.31 15.83
N ARG A 102 -0.17 0.98 15.64
CA ARG A 102 -1.24 1.04 16.63
C ARG A 102 -2.45 0.25 16.16
N ILE A 103 -3.06 -0.51 17.07
CA ILE A 103 -4.30 -1.22 16.77
C ILE A 103 -5.45 -0.23 16.76
N ILE A 104 -6.10 -0.07 15.61
CA ILE A 104 -7.25 0.84 15.48
C ILE A 104 -8.55 0.10 15.78
N LYS A 105 -8.67 -1.12 15.27
CA LYS A 105 -9.94 -1.84 15.27
C LYS A 105 -9.71 -3.33 15.34
N ILE A 106 -10.57 -3.99 16.11
CA ILE A 106 -10.66 -5.44 16.17
C ILE A 106 -12.11 -5.81 15.84
N SER A 107 -12.29 -6.83 15.02
CA SER A 107 -13.61 -7.35 14.66
C SER A 107 -13.63 -8.86 14.87
N ILE A 108 -14.50 -9.30 15.77
CA ILE A 108 -14.63 -10.70 16.15
C ILE A 108 -15.86 -11.26 15.44
N CYS A 109 -15.66 -12.30 14.64
CA CYS A 109 -16.72 -13.04 13.95
C CYS A 109 -17.05 -14.30 14.74
N TYR A 110 -18.32 -14.43 15.10
CA TYR A 110 -18.86 -15.60 15.77
C TYR A 110 -19.57 -16.49 14.76
N GLU A 111 -19.59 -17.78 15.05
CA GLU A 111 -20.44 -18.73 14.36
C GLU A 111 -21.91 -18.37 14.58
N LYS A 112 -22.73 -18.49 13.53
CA LYS A 112 -24.15 -18.21 13.61
C LYS A 112 -24.91 -19.51 13.74
N GLU A 113 -25.40 -19.81 14.93
CA GLU A 113 -26.42 -20.84 15.10
C GLU A 113 -27.80 -20.21 14.87
N THR A 114 -28.46 -20.58 13.77
CA THR A 114 -29.86 -20.23 13.55
C THR A 114 -30.75 -21.33 14.13
N PHE A 115 -31.39 -21.07 15.28
CA PHE A 115 -32.48 -21.91 15.74
C PHE A 115 -33.78 -21.45 15.06
N SER A 116 -34.41 -22.33 14.28
CA SER A 116 -35.82 -22.20 13.94
C SER A 116 -36.62 -22.54 15.19
N THR A 117 -37.17 -21.53 15.88
CA THR A 117 -38.23 -21.79 16.85
C THR A 117 -39.43 -22.31 16.08
N ASN A 118 -39.69 -23.62 16.16
CA ASN A 118 -40.95 -24.21 15.72
C ASN A 118 -42.08 -23.71 16.65
N ILE A 119 -42.52 -22.48 16.45
CA ILE A 119 -43.83 -22.04 16.91
C ILE A 119 -44.81 -22.50 15.82
N ARG A 120 -45.44 -23.65 16.06
CA ARG A 120 -46.55 -24.13 15.24
C ARG A 120 -47.65 -23.06 15.27
N GLY A 121 -48.07 -22.60 14.10
CA GLY A 121 -49.32 -21.87 13.90
C GLY A 121 -49.19 -20.36 13.66
N LEU A 122 -48.60 -19.96 12.53
CA LEU A 122 -48.91 -18.68 11.86
C LEU A 122 -48.69 -18.88 10.34
N PRO A 123 -49.62 -18.43 9.47
CA PRO A 123 -49.56 -18.72 8.04
C PRO A 123 -48.40 -18.02 7.34
N ILE A 124 -47.78 -18.78 6.45
CA ILE A 124 -46.64 -18.43 5.59
C ILE A 124 -47.11 -17.38 4.57
N PHE A 125 -46.69 -16.13 4.73
CA PHE A 125 -46.62 -15.18 3.61
C PHE A 125 -45.24 -15.32 2.95
N GLY A 126 -45.24 -15.69 1.66
CA GLY A 126 -44.03 -15.89 0.86
C GLY A 126 -43.16 -14.62 0.73
N PRO A 127 -41.87 -14.77 0.38
CA PRO A 127 -40.95 -13.64 0.31
C PRO A 127 -41.12 -12.85 -1.01
N PRO A 128 -41.01 -11.52 -1.03
CA PRO A 128 -40.74 -10.81 -2.27
C PRO A 128 -39.24 -10.93 -2.59
N ARG A 129 -38.95 -11.44 -3.80
CA ARG A 129 -37.63 -11.34 -4.44
C ARG A 129 -37.25 -9.86 -4.57
N SER A 130 -36.21 -9.41 -3.87
CA SER A 130 -35.36 -8.31 -4.36
C SER A 130 -33.95 -8.38 -3.76
N THR A 131 -33.00 -8.46 -4.69
CA THR A 131 -31.55 -8.28 -4.63
C THR A 131 -30.97 -7.58 -3.40
N LEU A 132 -30.13 -8.32 -2.67
CA LEU A 132 -29.13 -7.80 -1.72
C LEU A 132 -28.18 -6.83 -2.44
N ARG A 133 -28.32 -5.53 -2.19
CA ARG A 133 -27.23 -4.56 -2.39
C ARG A 133 -26.72 -4.07 -1.03
N HIS A 134 -25.41 -4.17 -0.89
CA HIS A 134 -24.55 -3.87 0.26
C HIS A 134 -25.06 -2.84 1.28
N ARG A 135 -25.07 -3.25 2.55
CA ARG A 135 -25.07 -2.34 3.72
C ARG A 135 -23.79 -1.50 3.72
N ARG A 136 -23.92 -0.17 3.72
CA ARG A 136 -22.86 0.75 4.20
C ARG A 136 -22.98 0.89 5.73
N PRO A 137 -21.87 1.06 6.46
CA PRO A 137 -21.90 1.29 7.90
C PRO A 137 -22.45 2.70 8.20
N SER A 138 -23.11 2.81 9.34
CA SER A 138 -23.52 4.06 9.98
C SER A 138 -22.32 4.98 10.17
N GLN A 139 -22.29 6.09 9.45
CA GLN A 139 -21.49 7.26 9.80
C GLN A 139 -22.37 8.50 9.79
N SER A 140 -22.39 9.16 10.95
CA SER A 140 -22.68 10.56 11.11
C SER A 140 -21.79 11.40 10.18
N THR A 141 -22.27 11.67 8.98
CA THR A 141 -21.74 12.73 8.11
C THR A 141 -22.91 13.37 7.40
N LEU A 142 -23.20 14.63 7.74
CA LEU A 142 -23.93 15.53 6.85
C LEU A 142 -23.27 15.45 5.46
N PRO A 143 -24.02 15.17 4.38
CA PRO A 143 -23.43 15.17 3.06
C PRO A 143 -23.21 16.63 2.64
N ILE A 144 -21.96 17.08 2.67
CA ILE A 144 -21.51 18.21 1.85
C ILE A 144 -21.64 17.72 0.39
N PRO A 145 -22.49 18.34 -0.44
CA PRO A 145 -22.66 17.88 -1.82
C PRO A 145 -21.35 18.05 -2.57
N HIS A 146 -20.92 16.94 -3.16
CA HIS A 146 -19.75 16.81 -4.03
C HIS A 146 -19.69 17.93 -5.08
N SER A 147 -18.52 18.56 -5.17
CA SER A 147 -18.07 19.49 -6.22
C SER A 147 -17.90 18.85 -7.61
N ILE A 148 -18.66 17.80 -7.91
CA ILE A 148 -18.62 17.05 -9.17
C ILE A 148 -19.93 17.31 -9.92
N SER A 149 -19.99 18.46 -10.59
CA SER A 149 -20.77 18.70 -11.83
C SER A 149 -20.79 20.18 -12.25
N TYR A 150 -20.32 21.11 -11.41
CA TYR A 150 -20.32 22.53 -11.79
C TYR A 150 -19.40 22.80 -13.00
N HIS A 151 -18.26 22.13 -13.08
CA HIS A 151 -17.28 22.35 -14.15
C HIS A 151 -17.75 21.90 -15.54
N THR A 152 -18.51 20.80 -15.61
CA THR A 152 -19.04 20.25 -16.85
C THR A 152 -20.23 21.07 -17.35
N ILE A 153 -21.06 21.56 -16.43
CA ILE A 153 -22.24 22.39 -16.72
C ILE A 153 -21.83 23.82 -17.12
N TYR A 154 -20.81 24.41 -16.48
CA TYR A 154 -20.26 25.72 -16.85
C TYR A 154 -19.63 25.72 -18.24
N ASN A 155 -18.92 24.65 -18.62
CA ASN A 155 -18.34 24.55 -19.96
C ASN A 155 -19.42 24.37 -21.04
N SER A 156 -20.53 23.64 -20.75
CA SER A 156 -21.64 23.52 -21.70
C SER A 156 -22.48 24.80 -21.85
N LEU A 157 -22.62 25.59 -20.77
CA LEU A 157 -23.36 26.87 -20.80
C LEU A 157 -22.51 28.01 -21.38
N GLY A 158 -21.19 28.02 -21.17
CA GLY A 158 -20.28 29.00 -21.75
C GLY A 158 -20.19 28.91 -23.28
N PHE A 159 -20.19 27.69 -23.84
CA PHE A 159 -20.22 27.47 -25.29
C PHE A 159 -21.53 27.91 -25.94
N ALA A 160 -22.67 27.73 -25.25
CA ALA A 160 -23.98 28.11 -25.76
C ALA A 160 -24.23 29.63 -25.71
N TRP A 161 -23.60 30.35 -24.77
CA TRP A 161 -23.69 31.81 -24.69
C TRP A 161 -22.85 32.49 -25.78
N ALA A 162 -21.62 32.00 -26.04
CA ALA A 162 -20.73 32.58 -27.06
C ALA A 162 -21.27 32.50 -28.50
N SER A 163 -22.08 31.48 -28.83
CA SER A 163 -22.70 31.36 -30.16
C SER A 163 -23.96 32.22 -30.34
N ALA A 164 -24.59 32.66 -29.25
CA ALA A 164 -25.91 33.31 -29.29
C ALA A 164 -25.85 34.84 -29.18
N SER A 165 -24.75 35.41 -28.68
CA SER A 165 -24.71 36.84 -28.31
C SER A 165 -23.75 37.71 -29.11
N GLY A 166 -23.17 37.26 -30.23
CA GLY A 166 -22.44 38.11 -31.20
C GLY A 166 -21.44 39.11 -30.59
N ALA A 167 -20.91 38.80 -29.39
CA ALA A 167 -20.13 39.72 -28.58
C ALA A 167 -18.73 39.13 -28.44
N THR A 168 -17.76 39.83 -29.01
CA THR A 168 -16.35 39.56 -28.77
C THR A 168 -16.04 39.78 -27.28
N PRO A 169 -15.46 38.82 -26.56
CA PRO A 169 -15.02 39.06 -25.20
C PRO A 169 -13.81 40.03 -25.22
N THR A 170 -13.81 41.00 -24.31
CA THR A 170 -12.64 41.87 -24.10
C THR A 170 -11.43 41.04 -23.62
N PRO A 171 -10.21 41.32 -24.12
CA PRO A 171 -9.08 40.38 -24.08
C PRO A 171 -8.30 40.39 -22.75
N SER A 172 -8.97 40.24 -21.59
CA SER A 172 -8.28 40.30 -20.28
C SER A 172 -8.25 39.00 -19.46
N GLU A 173 -8.88 37.89 -19.90
CA GLU A 173 -8.91 36.65 -19.09
C GLU A 173 -8.58 35.35 -19.87
N TYR A 174 -8.10 35.44 -21.11
CA TYR A 174 -7.66 34.28 -21.89
C TYR A 174 -6.33 34.55 -22.61
N GLU A 175 -5.22 34.54 -21.87
CA GLU A 175 -3.89 34.40 -22.48
C GLU A 175 -3.50 32.92 -22.48
N GLY A 176 -3.57 32.27 -23.66
CA GLY A 176 -2.86 31.01 -23.94
C GLY A 176 -3.36 29.73 -23.23
N GLY A 177 -4.60 29.67 -22.75
CA GLY A 177 -5.18 28.45 -22.16
C GLY A 177 -4.88 28.22 -20.66
N LEU A 178 -4.32 29.22 -19.97
CA LEU A 178 -4.11 29.21 -18.52
C LEU A 178 -5.32 29.76 -17.77
N ARG A 179 -5.75 29.09 -16.69
CA ARG A 179 -6.64 29.68 -15.67
C ARG A 179 -5.82 30.06 -14.44
N THR A 180 -5.92 31.33 -14.01
CA THR A 180 -5.32 31.82 -12.77
C THR A 180 -6.39 31.93 -11.68
N PHE A 181 -6.11 31.41 -10.48
CA PHE A 181 -7.01 31.52 -9.33
C PHE A 181 -6.36 32.36 -8.23
N GLU A 182 -6.97 33.49 -7.88
CA GLU A 182 -6.65 34.26 -6.67
C GLU A 182 -7.54 33.84 -5.49
N PRO A 183 -7.00 33.65 -4.27
CA PRO A 183 -7.77 33.20 -3.11
C PRO A 183 -8.84 34.19 -2.61
N SER A 184 -8.72 35.48 -2.92
CA SER A 184 -9.48 36.59 -2.34
C SER A 184 -10.90 36.75 -2.90
N ASN A 185 -11.19 36.27 -4.11
CA ASN A 185 -12.45 36.57 -4.81
C ASN A 185 -13.60 35.56 -4.58
N LEU A 186 -13.46 34.62 -3.66
CA LEU A 186 -14.41 33.51 -3.50
C LEU A 186 -15.57 33.75 -2.51
N ARG A 187 -15.68 34.92 -1.87
CA ARG A 187 -16.60 35.07 -0.70
C ARG A 187 -17.69 36.14 -0.71
N ALA A 188 -17.76 37.10 -1.64
CA ALA A 188 -18.69 38.23 -1.41
C ALA A 188 -19.54 38.74 -2.59
N SER A 189 -19.23 38.48 -3.86
CA SER A 189 -19.84 39.27 -4.95
C SER A 189 -21.02 38.63 -5.71
N ASN A 190 -21.33 37.33 -5.54
CA ASN A 190 -22.29 36.66 -6.43
C ASN A 190 -23.71 36.45 -5.91
N LEU A 191 -24.03 36.78 -4.65
CA LEU A 191 -25.42 36.63 -4.15
C LEU A 191 -26.32 37.84 -4.46
N ASN A 192 -25.76 39.04 -4.58
CA ASN A 192 -26.55 40.27 -4.74
C ASN A 192 -26.84 40.63 -6.21
N TYR A 193 -26.06 40.11 -7.16
CA TYR A 193 -26.28 40.36 -8.59
C TYR A 193 -27.53 39.63 -9.11
N TRP A 194 -27.82 38.45 -8.56
CA TRP A 194 -28.95 37.61 -8.98
C TRP A 194 -30.33 38.05 -8.45
N LYS A 195 -30.38 38.99 -7.48
CA LYS A 195 -31.66 39.53 -6.98
C LYS A 195 -32.18 40.72 -7.81
N LYS A 196 -31.35 41.36 -8.64
CA LYS A 196 -31.69 42.65 -9.27
C LYS A 196 -32.25 42.56 -10.70
N ASN A 197 -32.11 41.44 -11.39
CA ASN A 197 -32.61 41.29 -12.77
C ASN A 197 -33.84 40.36 -12.83
N LYS A 198 -34.99 40.90 -12.42
CA LYS A 198 -36.31 40.37 -12.82
C LYS A 198 -36.87 41.30 -13.89
N ASN A 199 -36.55 41.03 -15.16
CA ASN A 199 -37.35 41.41 -16.32
C ASN A 199 -36.69 40.84 -17.58
N HIS A 200 -37.18 39.68 -18.02
CA HIS A 200 -37.66 39.42 -19.38
C HIS A 200 -37.92 37.92 -19.57
N ASN A 201 -39.01 37.64 -20.29
CA ASN A 201 -39.58 36.36 -20.69
C ASN A 201 -38.55 35.26 -20.99
N TYR A 202 -38.82 34.01 -20.59
CA TYR A 202 -38.95 32.87 -21.51
C TYR A 202 -39.48 31.61 -20.79
N LYS A 203 -40.51 31.00 -21.39
CA LYS A 203 -41.11 29.72 -21.05
C LYS A 203 -40.07 28.58 -21.15
N ARG A 204 -39.39 28.20 -20.06
CA ARG A 204 -38.68 26.90 -19.95
C ARG A 204 -38.17 26.59 -18.52
N VAL A 205 -39.05 26.66 -17.50
CA VAL A 205 -38.70 26.24 -16.12
C VAL A 205 -39.54 25.05 -15.62
N TRP A 206 -40.54 24.64 -16.39
CA TRP A 206 -41.55 23.68 -15.93
C TRP A 206 -41.01 22.25 -15.67
N TRP A 207 -39.98 21.81 -16.39
CA TRP A 207 -39.41 20.46 -16.22
C TRP A 207 -38.44 20.36 -15.02
N TRP A 208 -37.78 21.45 -14.64
CA TRP A 208 -36.83 21.46 -13.53
C TRP A 208 -37.54 21.42 -12.17
N ASP A 209 -38.63 22.18 -12.01
CA ASP A 209 -39.42 22.18 -10.77
C ASP A 209 -40.15 20.84 -10.55
N LEU A 210 -40.61 20.20 -11.63
CA LEU A 210 -41.26 18.89 -11.54
C LEU A 210 -40.27 17.79 -11.14
N PHE A 211 -39.03 17.84 -11.64
CA PHE A 211 -37.96 16.89 -11.33
C PHE A 211 -37.45 17.04 -9.89
N ILE A 212 -37.32 18.29 -9.40
CA ILE A 212 -36.93 18.56 -8.01
C ILE A 212 -38.04 18.13 -7.03
N GLN A 213 -39.32 18.34 -7.36
CA GLN A 213 -40.43 17.87 -6.53
C GLN A 213 -40.56 16.34 -6.49
N PHE A 214 -40.31 15.64 -7.60
CA PHE A 214 -40.38 14.17 -7.66
C PHE A 214 -39.24 13.48 -6.92
N SER A 215 -38.03 14.04 -6.99
CA SER A 215 -36.84 13.52 -6.29
C SER A 215 -37.00 13.60 -4.77
N ASN A 216 -37.51 14.73 -4.26
CA ASN A 216 -37.58 14.97 -2.81
C ASN A 216 -38.70 14.19 -2.10
N LYS A 217 -39.88 13.98 -2.72
CA LYS A 217 -41.01 13.30 -2.06
C LYS A 217 -40.79 11.79 -1.85
N LYS A 218 -40.13 11.10 -2.78
CA LYS A 218 -39.80 9.67 -2.63
C LYS A 218 -38.67 9.45 -1.63
N PHE A 219 -37.72 10.38 -1.53
CA PHE A 219 -36.59 10.28 -0.60
C PHE A 219 -36.96 10.60 0.85
N GLN A 220 -37.81 11.60 1.11
CA GLN A 220 -38.20 11.96 2.49
C GLN A 220 -39.06 10.87 3.18
N LYS A 221 -39.98 10.22 2.46
CA LYS A 221 -40.81 9.15 3.06
C LYS A 221 -40.02 7.89 3.45
N PHE A 222 -38.86 7.67 2.84
CA PHE A 222 -38.07 6.45 3.06
C PHE A 222 -37.16 6.55 4.29
N TYR A 223 -36.64 7.74 4.61
CA TYR A 223 -35.69 7.93 5.71
C TYR A 223 -36.31 8.38 7.05
N LEU A 224 -37.53 8.93 7.06
CA LEU A 224 -38.16 9.54 8.23
C LEU A 224 -39.17 8.64 8.98
N ASN A 225 -39.15 7.31 8.77
CA ASN A 225 -40.07 6.40 9.46
C ASN A 225 -39.40 5.72 10.68
N PRO A 226 -39.50 6.27 11.91
CA PRO A 226 -38.93 5.66 13.12
C PRO A 226 -39.61 4.33 13.52
N ARG A 227 -40.74 3.97 12.89
CA ARG A 227 -41.43 2.69 13.09
C ARG A 227 -40.77 1.50 12.37
N PHE A 228 -40.01 1.75 11.30
CA PHE A 228 -39.33 0.67 10.55
C PHE A 228 -38.04 0.18 11.20
N LEU A 229 -37.39 1.01 12.03
CA LEU A 229 -36.20 0.65 12.79
C LEU A 229 -36.50 -0.10 14.11
N LYS A 230 -37.75 -0.01 14.61
CA LYS A 230 -38.16 -0.67 15.87
C LYS A 230 -38.71 -2.09 15.69
N ASN A 231 -39.10 -2.50 14.48
CA ASN A 231 -39.75 -3.79 14.21
C ASN A 231 -38.88 -4.77 13.39
N GLN A 232 -37.55 -4.77 13.59
CA GLN A 232 -36.77 -5.96 13.24
C GLN A 232 -36.79 -6.89 14.45
N PRO A 233 -37.11 -8.19 14.31
CA PRO A 233 -37.00 -9.11 15.42
C PRO A 233 -35.55 -9.01 15.92
N LYS A 234 -35.37 -8.69 17.20
CA LYS A 234 -34.06 -8.83 17.85
C LYS A 234 -33.72 -10.31 17.80
N GLN A 235 -33.03 -10.75 16.75
CA GLN A 235 -32.45 -12.08 16.71
C GLN A 235 -31.48 -12.14 17.88
N PHE A 236 -31.89 -12.87 18.93
CA PHE A 236 -30.99 -13.23 20.01
C PHE A 236 -29.98 -14.22 19.45
N ILE A 237 -28.88 -13.69 18.92
CA ILE A 237 -27.74 -14.48 18.47
C ILE A 237 -27.04 -14.96 19.74
N ARG A 238 -27.19 -16.25 20.09
CA ARG A 238 -26.28 -16.90 21.03
C ARG A 238 -24.91 -16.95 20.36
N LYS A 239 -23.93 -16.25 20.93
CA LYS A 239 -22.53 -16.30 20.49
C LYS A 239 -21.93 -17.60 21.05
N SER A 240 -21.84 -18.66 20.25
CA SER A 240 -21.30 -19.94 20.73
C SER A 240 -19.77 -19.99 20.58
N LYS A 241 -19.25 -19.88 19.35
CA LYS A 241 -17.81 -20.05 19.06
C LYS A 241 -17.23 -18.90 18.25
N ILE A 242 -16.01 -18.48 18.58
CA ILE A 242 -15.27 -17.48 17.79
C ILE A 242 -14.64 -18.20 16.59
N VAL A 243 -15.03 -17.80 15.38
CA VAL A 243 -14.54 -18.41 14.13
C VAL A 243 -13.34 -17.64 13.59
N LYS A 244 -13.38 -16.31 13.69
CA LYS A 244 -12.38 -15.44 13.07
C LYS A 244 -12.20 -14.14 13.85
N VAL A 245 -10.95 -13.74 14.04
CA VAL A 245 -10.57 -12.44 14.59
C VAL A 245 -9.89 -11.63 13.50
N VAL A 246 -10.40 -10.43 13.24
CA VAL A 246 -9.83 -9.49 12.26
C VAL A 246 -9.23 -8.32 13.01
N ILE A 247 -7.94 -8.07 12.79
CA ILE A 247 -7.19 -7.00 13.46
C ILE A 247 -6.72 -6.00 12.42
N TYR A 248 -6.92 -4.72 12.71
CA TYR A 248 -6.48 -3.61 11.89
C TYR A 248 -5.38 -2.83 12.58
N ILE A 249 -4.21 -2.79 11.95
CA ILE A 249 -3.02 -2.09 12.45
C ILE A 249 -2.80 -0.84 11.58
N ALA A 250 -2.66 0.32 12.20
CA ALA A 250 -2.14 1.51 11.54
C ALA A 250 -0.65 1.66 11.78
N THR A 251 0.09 1.61 10.67
CA THR A 251 1.50 1.95 10.62
C THR A 251 1.66 3.30 9.95
N GLN A 252 2.40 4.20 10.59
CA GLN A 252 2.87 5.43 9.96
C GLN A 252 4.26 5.16 9.36
N ARG A 253 4.36 5.19 8.03
CA ARG A 253 5.62 4.95 7.33
C ARG A 253 6.23 6.25 6.85
N LYS A 254 7.43 6.57 7.35
CA LYS A 254 8.24 7.71 6.87
C LYS A 254 8.82 7.41 5.47
N LEU A 255 9.29 8.44 4.78
CA LEU A 255 10.10 8.26 3.57
C LEU A 255 11.45 7.66 3.96
N LYS A 256 11.89 6.64 3.22
CA LYS A 256 13.16 5.96 3.43
C LYS A 256 13.95 5.87 2.13
N VAL A 257 15.26 5.67 2.26
CA VAL A 257 16.13 5.35 1.13
C VAL A 257 15.62 4.08 0.45
N GLY A 258 15.52 4.16 -0.88
CA GLY A 258 14.98 3.14 -1.77
C GLY A 258 13.49 3.34 -2.13
N ASP A 259 12.75 4.21 -1.42
CA ASP A 259 11.33 4.44 -1.72
C ASP A 259 11.20 5.05 -3.11
N LYS A 260 10.15 4.64 -3.85
CA LYS A 260 9.95 5.12 -5.21
C LYS A 260 9.10 6.39 -5.23
N ILE A 261 9.60 7.41 -5.91
CA ILE A 261 8.93 8.69 -6.14
C ILE A 261 8.69 8.90 -7.64
N SER A 262 7.72 9.76 -7.97
CA SER A 262 7.40 10.11 -9.35
C SER A 262 6.96 11.56 -9.45
N GLY A 263 7.39 12.26 -10.50
CA GLY A 263 6.70 13.48 -10.94
C GLY A 263 5.49 13.17 -11.81
N ARG A 264 4.79 14.22 -12.24
CA ARG A 264 3.60 14.13 -13.11
C ARG A 264 3.93 13.76 -14.56
N HIS A 265 5.12 14.14 -15.02
CA HIS A 265 5.58 13.93 -16.40
C HIS A 265 6.27 12.57 -16.61
N GLY A 266 5.89 11.54 -15.85
CA GLY A 266 6.40 10.17 -16.01
C GLY A 266 7.85 9.95 -15.55
N ASN A 267 8.52 10.98 -15.03
CA ASN A 267 9.83 10.87 -14.40
C ASN A 267 9.70 10.11 -13.06
N LYS A 268 10.24 8.89 -13.01
CA LYS A 268 10.24 8.03 -11.82
C LYS A 268 11.67 7.90 -11.30
N GLY A 269 11.81 8.00 -9.99
CA GLY A 269 13.08 7.90 -9.30
C GLY A 269 12.98 7.05 -8.04
N ILE A 270 14.12 6.62 -7.55
CA ILE A 270 14.28 5.98 -6.26
C ILE A 270 15.03 6.97 -5.37
N LEU A 271 14.60 7.13 -4.11
CA LEU A 271 15.35 7.94 -3.15
C LEU A 271 16.70 7.26 -2.86
N SER A 272 17.81 7.88 -3.27
CA SER A 272 19.15 7.32 -3.10
C SER A 272 19.76 7.68 -1.74
N LYS A 273 19.63 8.94 -1.31
CA LYS A 273 20.19 9.46 -0.07
C LYS A 273 19.32 10.60 0.46
N ILE A 274 19.28 10.75 1.78
CA ILE A 274 18.61 11.85 2.48
C ILE A 274 19.72 12.67 3.13
N PHE A 275 19.84 13.95 2.77
CA PHE A 275 20.83 14.86 3.30
C PHE A 275 20.23 15.73 4.41
N GLY A 276 21.09 16.25 5.30
CA GLY A 276 20.71 17.34 6.20
C GLY A 276 20.60 18.66 5.44
N ASN A 277 19.88 19.64 5.99
CA ASN A 277 19.65 20.92 5.32
C ASN A 277 20.96 21.67 5.00
N TYR A 278 21.99 21.52 5.84
CA TYR A 278 23.29 22.19 5.67
C TYR A 278 24.11 21.63 4.49
N ASP A 279 23.93 20.37 4.12
CA ASP A 279 24.64 19.76 2.98
C ASP A 279 23.97 20.08 1.63
N MET A 280 22.72 20.55 1.66
CA MET A 280 21.95 20.82 0.46
C MET A 280 22.38 22.16 -0.16
N PRO A 281 22.43 22.25 -1.50
CA PRO A 281 22.64 23.52 -2.15
C PRO A 281 21.57 24.53 -1.76
N PHE A 282 21.95 25.80 -1.66
CA PHE A 282 21.06 26.88 -1.29
C PHE A 282 21.07 28.03 -2.30
N LEU A 283 19.97 28.75 -2.34
CA LEU A 283 19.76 29.92 -3.19
C LEU A 283 20.46 31.16 -2.63
N LEU A 284 20.56 32.22 -3.44
CA LEU A 284 21.06 33.53 -3.02
C LEU A 284 20.30 34.13 -1.82
N ASN A 285 19.05 33.73 -1.62
CA ASN A 285 18.22 34.15 -0.49
C ASN A 285 18.49 33.34 0.79
N GLY A 286 19.35 32.33 0.75
CA GLY A 286 19.61 31.40 1.86
C GLY A 286 18.65 30.20 1.93
N GLU A 287 17.65 30.13 1.05
CA GLU A 287 16.72 29.00 1.01
C GLU A 287 17.43 27.73 0.52
N CYS A 288 17.36 26.66 1.31
CA CYS A 288 17.89 25.35 0.95
C CYS A 288 16.94 24.62 -0.02
N LEU A 289 17.50 23.85 -0.95
CA LEU A 289 16.72 23.04 -1.87
C LEU A 289 16.25 21.73 -1.20
N ASP A 290 15.07 21.23 -1.60
CA ASP A 290 14.51 19.98 -1.04
C ASP A 290 14.92 18.73 -1.82
N ILE A 291 14.90 18.79 -3.17
CA ILE A 291 15.10 17.62 -4.05
C ILE A 291 16.05 18.01 -5.18
N LEU A 292 17.08 17.19 -5.37
CA LEU A 292 17.99 17.29 -6.52
C LEU A 292 17.62 16.22 -7.56
N LEU A 293 17.38 16.65 -8.80
CA LEU A 293 17.03 15.76 -9.92
C LEU A 293 18.12 15.81 -10.99
N ASN A 294 18.43 14.65 -11.57
CA ASN A 294 19.38 14.54 -12.66
C ASN A 294 18.79 15.12 -13.97
N PRO A 295 19.42 16.13 -14.60
CA PRO A 295 18.92 16.73 -15.84
C PRO A 295 19.03 15.81 -17.07
N LEU A 296 19.94 14.81 -17.06
CA LEU A 296 20.22 13.96 -18.22
C LEU A 296 19.02 13.10 -18.64
N GLY A 297 18.10 12.81 -17.71
CA GLY A 297 16.90 12.02 -18.02
C GLY A 297 15.81 12.78 -18.77
N VAL A 298 15.91 14.11 -18.87
CA VAL A 298 14.94 14.95 -19.59
C VAL A 298 15.09 14.85 -21.12
N PRO A 299 16.27 15.09 -21.72
CA PRO A 299 16.42 15.04 -23.17
C PRO A 299 16.18 13.64 -23.73
N SER A 300 16.68 12.59 -23.06
CA SER A 300 16.56 11.21 -23.55
C SER A 300 15.12 10.69 -23.56
N ARG A 301 14.26 11.21 -22.69
CA ARG A 301 12.84 10.83 -22.61
C ARG A 301 11.91 11.84 -23.29
N MET A 302 12.45 13.00 -23.70
CA MET A 302 11.71 14.11 -24.29
C MET A 302 10.59 14.68 -23.40
N ASN A 303 10.73 14.60 -22.08
CA ASN A 303 9.72 15.06 -21.12
C ASN A 303 9.94 16.53 -20.72
N VAL A 304 9.91 17.45 -21.69
CA VAL A 304 10.23 18.88 -21.47
C VAL A 304 9.22 19.57 -20.53
N GLY A 305 7.99 19.08 -20.49
CA GLY A 305 6.93 19.62 -19.63
C GLY A 305 7.32 19.74 -18.15
N GLN A 306 8.20 18.87 -17.63
CA GLN A 306 8.67 18.96 -16.24
C GLN A 306 9.50 20.22 -15.96
N ILE A 307 10.24 20.70 -16.96
CA ILE A 307 11.01 21.96 -16.85
C ILE A 307 10.04 23.13 -16.82
N LEU A 308 9.05 23.11 -17.72
CA LEU A 308 8.02 24.14 -17.83
C LEU A 308 7.17 24.22 -16.55
N GLU A 309 6.76 23.07 -16.01
CA GLU A 309 6.09 22.96 -14.72
C GLU A 309 6.94 23.56 -13.60
N CYS A 310 8.21 23.19 -13.52
CA CYS A 310 9.13 23.63 -12.47
C CYS A 310 9.27 25.17 -12.43
N ILE A 311 9.45 25.79 -13.60
CA ILE A 311 9.56 27.24 -13.73
C ILE A 311 8.23 27.92 -13.40
N LEU A 312 7.12 27.40 -13.93
CA LEU A 312 5.79 27.96 -13.65
C LEU A 312 5.44 27.84 -12.15
N GLY A 313 5.80 26.73 -11.52
CA GLY A 313 5.66 26.52 -10.07
C GLY A 313 6.45 27.53 -9.25
N LEU A 314 7.66 27.90 -9.68
CA LEU A 314 8.43 28.99 -9.05
C LEU A 314 7.69 30.32 -9.11
N THR A 315 7.16 30.70 -10.28
CA THR A 315 6.38 31.94 -10.40
C THR A 315 5.11 31.91 -9.57
N GLY A 316 4.47 30.74 -9.43
CA GLY A 316 3.26 30.56 -8.63
C GLY A 316 3.54 30.70 -7.14
N HIS A 317 4.68 30.18 -6.68
CA HIS A 317 5.14 30.35 -5.31
C HIS A 317 5.38 31.83 -4.97
N ILE A 318 6.10 32.56 -5.85
CA ILE A 318 6.41 33.98 -5.65
C ILE A 318 5.15 34.86 -5.62
N PHE A 319 4.18 34.60 -6.51
CA PHE A 319 2.93 35.36 -6.55
C PHE A 319 1.87 34.85 -5.57
N HIS A 320 2.13 33.75 -4.86
CA HIS A 320 1.11 33.00 -4.13
C HIS A 320 -0.13 32.64 -4.98
N THR A 321 0.07 32.41 -6.28
CA THR A 321 -0.98 32.02 -7.23
C THR A 321 -0.84 30.57 -7.65
N LYS A 322 -1.98 29.91 -7.89
CA LYS A 322 -2.02 28.54 -8.41
C LYS A 322 -2.29 28.59 -9.90
N PHE A 323 -1.40 27.98 -10.68
CA PHE A 323 -1.57 27.79 -12.11
C PHE A 323 -2.16 26.41 -12.38
N GLN A 324 -3.21 26.36 -13.18
CA GLN A 324 -3.75 25.12 -13.72
C GLN A 324 -3.53 25.11 -15.23
N THR A 325 -2.72 24.17 -15.68
CA THR A 325 -2.47 23.86 -17.09
C THR A 325 -2.90 22.42 -17.35
N VAL A 326 -3.59 22.18 -18.47
CA VAL A 326 -3.96 20.83 -18.87
C VAL A 326 -2.74 20.11 -19.44
N CYS A 327 -2.16 20.67 -20.50
CA CYS A 327 -0.92 20.22 -21.13
C CYS A 327 -0.09 21.44 -21.54
N PHE A 328 1.24 21.28 -21.57
CA PHE A 328 2.14 22.25 -22.17
C PHE A 328 2.27 21.91 -23.65
N ASP A 329 1.41 22.52 -24.46
CA ASP A 329 1.36 22.27 -25.90
C ASP A 329 1.67 23.55 -26.68
N GLU A 330 1.94 23.38 -27.97
CA GLU A 330 2.22 24.45 -28.94
C GLU A 330 1.02 24.69 -29.88
N ILE A 331 -0.16 24.19 -29.54
CA ILE A 331 -1.40 24.37 -30.33
C ILE A 331 -1.68 25.86 -30.56
N ASN A 332 -1.42 26.70 -29.56
CA ASN A 332 -1.67 28.13 -29.61
C ASN A 332 -0.55 28.93 -30.31
N GLY A 333 0.42 28.25 -30.94
CA GLY A 333 1.53 28.86 -31.68
C GLY A 333 2.88 28.25 -31.33
N TYR A 334 3.86 28.53 -32.20
CA TYR A 334 5.25 28.12 -32.01
C TYR A 334 5.80 28.62 -30.67
N GLU A 335 6.38 27.72 -29.87
CA GLU A 335 6.91 28.00 -28.53
C GLU A 335 5.92 28.69 -27.56
N ALA A 336 4.60 28.56 -27.77
CA ALA A 336 3.59 29.27 -26.98
C ALA A 336 3.74 29.03 -25.46
N SER A 337 3.93 27.76 -25.06
CA SER A 337 4.13 27.38 -23.66
C SER A 337 5.37 28.04 -23.03
N ARG A 338 6.46 28.15 -23.80
CA ARG A 338 7.72 28.75 -23.35
C ARG A 338 7.59 30.27 -23.24
N SER A 339 7.02 30.92 -24.25
CA SER A 339 6.74 32.37 -24.25
C SER A 339 5.90 32.77 -23.04
N LEU A 340 4.83 32.02 -22.79
CA LEU A 340 3.93 32.22 -21.67
C LEU A 340 4.64 32.15 -20.32
N ILE A 341 5.42 31.08 -20.09
CA ILE A 341 6.17 30.91 -18.84
C ILE A 341 7.20 32.00 -18.65
N TYR A 342 7.93 32.38 -19.70
CA TYR A 342 8.94 33.43 -19.61
C TYR A 342 8.33 34.81 -19.38
N SER A 343 7.17 35.10 -19.95
CA SER A 343 6.42 36.32 -19.66
C SER A 343 6.03 36.40 -18.18
N LYS A 344 5.58 35.29 -17.58
CA LYS A 344 5.20 35.22 -16.17
C LYS A 344 6.43 35.32 -15.25
N LEU A 345 7.53 34.68 -15.63
CA LEU A 345 8.77 34.75 -14.86
C LEU A 345 9.41 36.15 -14.93
N PHE A 346 9.34 36.82 -16.08
CA PHE A 346 9.76 38.22 -16.21
C PHE A 346 8.90 39.16 -15.36
N LYS A 347 7.56 38.99 -15.41
CA LYS A 347 6.63 39.70 -14.50
C LYS A 347 7.01 39.48 -13.03
N SER A 348 7.41 38.26 -12.67
CA SER A 348 7.81 37.89 -11.30
C SER A 348 9.09 38.61 -10.87
N ALA A 349 10.12 38.62 -11.71
CA ALA A 349 11.37 39.31 -11.42
C ALA A 349 11.18 40.83 -11.25
N ASN A 350 10.29 41.43 -12.04
CA ASN A 350 9.99 42.87 -11.93
C ASN A 350 9.28 43.21 -10.62
N GLN A 351 8.34 42.35 -10.16
CA GLN A 351 7.61 42.59 -8.92
C GLN A 351 8.49 42.41 -7.68
N THR A 352 9.31 41.36 -7.63
CA THR A 352 10.21 41.11 -6.49
C THR A 352 11.44 42.01 -6.46
N LYS A 353 11.72 42.74 -7.55
CA LYS A 353 12.95 43.50 -7.79
C LYS A 353 14.23 42.64 -7.67
N GLN A 354 14.11 41.32 -7.75
CA GLN A 354 15.23 40.38 -7.69
C GLN A 354 15.80 40.12 -9.08
N LYS A 355 16.89 40.81 -9.40
CA LYS A 355 17.56 40.70 -10.72
C LYS A 355 18.10 39.30 -11.01
N TRP A 356 18.39 38.50 -9.98
CA TRP A 356 18.96 37.17 -10.15
C TRP A 356 17.95 36.11 -10.61
N LEU A 357 16.64 36.36 -10.47
CA LEU A 357 15.58 35.40 -10.80
C LEU A 357 15.41 35.21 -12.32
N PHE A 358 15.67 36.26 -13.11
CA PHE A 358 15.53 36.23 -14.56
C PHE A 358 16.80 36.71 -15.26
N SER A 359 17.33 35.86 -16.13
CA SER A 359 18.37 36.24 -17.08
C SER A 359 17.87 36.05 -18.51
N LYS A 360 18.03 37.07 -19.36
CA LYS A 360 17.66 37.01 -20.79
C LYS A 360 18.38 35.87 -21.54
N LYS A 361 19.63 35.55 -21.15
CA LYS A 361 20.41 34.47 -21.75
C LYS A 361 20.03 33.08 -21.21
N ARG A 362 19.54 33.01 -19.96
CA ARG A 362 19.36 31.76 -19.21
C ARG A 362 18.05 31.80 -18.40
N PRO A 363 16.87 31.82 -19.04
CA PRO A 363 15.61 31.97 -18.33
C PRO A 363 15.36 30.78 -17.39
N GLY A 364 14.98 31.07 -16.14
CA GLY A 364 14.70 30.08 -15.10
C GLY A 364 15.93 29.43 -14.45
N LYS A 365 17.16 29.80 -14.86
CA LYS A 365 18.39 29.30 -14.23
C LYS A 365 18.96 30.34 -13.28
N VAL A 366 19.41 29.88 -12.12
CA VAL A 366 19.91 30.70 -11.01
C VAL A 366 21.27 30.17 -10.57
N ASN A 367 22.14 31.07 -10.10
CA ASN A 367 23.39 30.66 -9.47
C ASN A 367 23.09 30.19 -8.03
N ILE A 368 23.53 28.98 -7.71
CA ILE A 368 23.37 28.36 -6.40
C ILE A 368 24.73 28.19 -5.73
N PHE A 369 24.72 28.07 -4.40
CA PHE A 369 25.89 27.80 -3.58
C PHE A 369 25.87 26.34 -3.11
N ASP A 370 27.03 25.71 -3.03
CA ASP A 370 27.18 24.41 -2.39
C ASP A 370 27.02 24.56 -0.86
N GLY A 371 26.21 23.70 -0.25
CA GLY A 371 25.99 23.67 1.19
C GLY A 371 27.24 23.30 1.98
N ARG A 372 28.13 22.50 1.40
CA ARG A 372 29.33 21.99 2.08
C ARG A 372 30.48 22.98 2.09
N ASP A 373 30.80 23.49 0.91
CA ASP A 373 31.98 24.34 0.71
C ASP A 373 31.63 25.84 0.67
N GLY A 374 30.35 26.19 0.52
CA GLY A 374 29.89 27.57 0.37
C GLY A 374 30.26 28.21 -0.97
N LEU A 375 30.86 27.47 -1.90
CA LEU A 375 31.27 27.96 -3.21
C LEU A 375 30.11 28.00 -4.19
N ILE A 376 30.16 28.94 -5.14
CA ILE A 376 29.17 29.04 -6.22
C ILE A 376 29.45 27.97 -7.27
N PHE A 377 28.41 27.28 -7.73
CA PHE A 377 28.54 26.35 -8.84
C PHE A 377 28.95 27.06 -10.14
N HIS A 378 29.87 26.45 -10.91
CA HIS A 378 30.36 27.03 -12.17
C HIS A 378 29.27 27.34 -13.20
N GLN A 379 28.19 26.56 -13.22
CA GLN A 379 27.05 26.75 -14.11
C GLN A 379 25.77 27.07 -13.33
N SER A 380 24.98 28.01 -13.84
CA SER A 380 23.64 28.30 -13.31
C SER A 380 22.73 27.08 -13.46
N VAL A 381 21.99 26.74 -12.41
CA VAL A 381 21.13 25.56 -12.34
C VAL A 381 19.66 25.96 -12.45
N LEU A 382 18.85 25.11 -13.06
CA LEU A 382 17.40 25.29 -13.08
C LEU A 382 16.85 25.04 -11.68
N VAL A 383 16.17 26.03 -11.10
CA VAL A 383 15.50 25.91 -9.80
C VAL A 383 14.02 26.24 -9.97
N GLY A 384 13.17 25.51 -9.26
CA GLY A 384 11.74 25.78 -9.21
C GLY A 384 10.96 24.71 -8.47
N TYR A 385 9.65 24.82 -8.48
CA TYR A 385 8.76 23.94 -7.73
C TYR A 385 8.06 22.95 -8.68
N ALA A 386 8.40 21.67 -8.55
CA ALA A 386 7.76 20.58 -9.27
C ALA A 386 6.87 19.74 -8.34
N TYR A 387 5.77 19.22 -8.86
CA TYR A 387 4.88 18.36 -8.08
C TYR A 387 5.39 16.90 -8.06
N ILE A 388 5.84 16.45 -6.90
CA ILE A 388 6.37 15.09 -6.67
C ILE A 388 5.39 14.27 -5.83
N MET A 389 5.21 13.01 -6.21
CA MET A 389 4.34 12.03 -5.56
C MET A 389 5.14 10.83 -5.04
N LYS A 390 4.81 10.34 -3.84
CA LYS A 390 5.28 9.06 -3.32
C LYS A 390 4.44 7.93 -3.94
N LEU A 391 5.09 6.94 -4.54
CA LEU A 391 4.40 5.76 -5.07
C LEU A 391 4.15 4.72 -3.99
N ILE A 392 3.20 3.81 -4.23
CA ILE A 392 2.91 2.65 -3.36
C ILE A 392 4.09 1.67 -3.27
N HIS A 393 5.09 1.80 -4.14
CA HIS A 393 6.27 0.96 -4.15
C HIS A 393 7.24 1.34 -3.03
N ILE A 394 7.00 0.77 -1.85
CA ILE A 394 7.77 0.99 -0.63
C ILE A 394 8.86 -0.08 -0.50
N VAL A 395 10.04 0.31 0.00
CA VAL A 395 11.19 -0.61 0.12
C VAL A 395 10.96 -1.72 1.13
N ASP A 396 10.41 -1.36 2.28
CA ASP A 396 10.15 -2.30 3.37
C ASP A 396 9.24 -3.45 2.90
N GLU A 397 8.41 -3.23 1.86
CA GLU A 397 7.55 -4.24 1.24
C GLU A 397 8.27 -5.10 0.18
N LYS A 398 9.45 -4.71 -0.26
CA LYS A 398 10.26 -5.43 -1.26
C LYS A 398 11.43 -6.21 -0.67
N ILE A 399 11.94 -5.81 0.49
CA ILE A 399 13.01 -6.54 1.16
C ILE A 399 12.47 -7.92 1.60
N ASN A 400 13.18 -8.98 1.19
CA ASN A 400 12.95 -10.35 1.62
C ASN A 400 14.29 -11.08 1.65
N ALA A 401 14.61 -11.66 2.81
CA ALA A 401 15.81 -12.46 3.02
C ALA A 401 15.41 -13.76 3.72
N ARG A 402 16.13 -14.84 3.39
CA ARG A 402 15.89 -16.17 3.93
C ARG A 402 17.23 -16.86 4.13
N SER A 403 17.42 -17.46 5.30
CA SER A 403 18.48 -18.45 5.55
C SER A 403 17.89 -19.85 5.35
N THR A 404 17.13 -20.34 6.32
CA THR A 404 16.35 -21.57 6.27
C THR A 404 14.87 -21.22 6.44
N GLY A 405 13.97 -22.14 6.07
CA GLY A 405 12.54 -21.88 6.16
C GLY A 405 11.73 -23.10 5.74
N ALA A 406 10.44 -22.93 5.47
CA ALA A 406 9.60 -24.03 5.04
C ALA A 406 9.89 -24.48 3.59
N TYR A 407 9.64 -25.76 3.32
CA TYR A 407 9.88 -26.42 2.05
C TYR A 407 8.57 -26.99 1.48
N SER A 408 8.55 -27.22 0.17
CA SER A 408 7.46 -27.88 -0.53
C SER A 408 7.43 -29.36 -0.15
N LEU A 409 6.23 -29.91 0.07
CA LEU A 409 6.08 -31.32 0.45
C LEU A 409 6.48 -32.27 -0.68
N ILE A 410 6.20 -31.89 -1.94
CA ILE A 410 6.43 -32.74 -3.12
C ILE A 410 7.89 -32.67 -3.55
N THR A 411 8.37 -31.47 -3.91
CA THR A 411 9.70 -31.29 -4.51
C THR A 411 10.81 -31.07 -3.48
N GLN A 412 10.49 -30.94 -2.19
CA GLN A 412 11.43 -30.60 -1.11
C GLN A 412 12.24 -29.32 -1.31
N GLN A 413 11.86 -28.48 -2.30
CA GLN A 413 12.47 -27.19 -2.56
C GLN A 413 11.95 -26.10 -1.62
N PRO A 414 12.72 -25.02 -1.37
CA PRO A 414 12.24 -23.85 -0.65
C PRO A 414 10.91 -23.34 -1.21
N LEU A 415 9.96 -23.00 -0.33
CA LEU A 415 8.72 -22.38 -0.76
C LEU A 415 8.98 -21.07 -1.51
N ARG A 416 8.03 -20.65 -2.36
CA ARG A 416 8.11 -19.39 -3.11
C ARG A 416 7.36 -18.26 -2.40
N GLY A 417 7.92 -17.06 -2.49
CA GLY A 417 7.24 -15.80 -2.14
C GLY A 417 7.42 -15.37 -0.69
N ARG A 418 7.44 -14.04 -0.48
CA ARG A 418 7.70 -13.41 0.82
C ARG A 418 6.73 -13.85 1.92
N ALA A 419 5.45 -14.01 1.60
CA ALA A 419 4.42 -14.38 2.57
C ALA A 419 4.71 -15.73 3.27
N LYS A 420 5.47 -16.62 2.62
CA LYS A 420 5.88 -17.92 3.16
C LYS A 420 7.37 -17.96 3.53
N GLN A 421 8.03 -16.79 3.65
CA GLN A 421 9.48 -16.67 3.78
C GLN A 421 10.21 -17.50 2.71
N GLY A 422 9.75 -17.37 1.47
CA GLY A 422 10.21 -18.18 0.36
C GLY A 422 11.61 -17.80 -0.14
N GLY A 423 12.28 -18.78 -0.73
CA GLY A 423 13.58 -18.60 -1.38
C GLY A 423 13.46 -17.86 -2.72
N GLN A 424 14.59 -17.34 -3.19
CA GLN A 424 14.70 -16.81 -4.56
C GLN A 424 14.85 -17.96 -5.55
N ARG A 425 14.30 -17.78 -6.74
CA ARG A 425 14.47 -18.75 -7.83
C ARG A 425 15.81 -18.48 -8.52
N VAL A 426 16.68 -19.48 -8.50
CA VAL A 426 17.82 -19.57 -9.43
C VAL A 426 17.31 -20.30 -10.66
N GLY A 427 17.19 -19.59 -11.78
CA GLY A 427 16.71 -20.14 -13.04
C GLY A 427 17.84 -20.63 -13.93
N GLU A 428 17.46 -21.04 -15.14
CA GLU A 428 18.36 -21.58 -16.14
C GLU A 428 19.41 -20.56 -16.60
N MET A 429 19.01 -19.30 -16.81
CA MET A 429 19.93 -18.24 -17.22
C MET A 429 21.00 -17.95 -16.15
N GLU A 430 20.64 -18.01 -14.85
CA GLU A 430 21.60 -17.85 -13.77
C GLU A 430 22.56 -19.05 -13.68
N VAL A 431 22.08 -20.27 -13.96
CA VAL A 431 22.91 -21.47 -14.05
C VAL A 431 23.91 -21.35 -15.20
N TRP A 432 23.47 -20.93 -16.39
CA TRP A 432 24.36 -20.70 -17.54
C TRP A 432 25.43 -19.64 -17.24
N ALA A 433 25.06 -18.58 -16.52
CA ALA A 433 26.04 -17.58 -16.09
C ALA A 433 27.13 -18.20 -15.21
N LEU A 434 26.76 -19.02 -14.21
CA LEU A 434 27.73 -19.71 -13.34
C LEU A 434 28.59 -20.73 -14.09
N GLN A 435 28.01 -21.43 -15.06
CA GLN A 435 28.74 -22.36 -15.94
C GLN A 435 29.74 -21.61 -16.82
N GLY A 436 29.37 -20.45 -17.37
CA GLY A 436 30.27 -19.60 -18.17
C GLY A 436 31.49 -19.12 -17.38
N PHE A 437 31.36 -18.92 -16.07
CA PHE A 437 32.49 -18.63 -15.17
C PHE A 437 33.28 -19.88 -14.73
N GLY A 438 32.80 -21.09 -15.04
CA GLY A 438 33.43 -22.34 -14.57
C GLY A 438 33.25 -22.61 -13.07
N SER A 439 32.27 -21.99 -12.42
CA SER A 439 32.06 -22.08 -10.97
C SER A 439 31.28 -23.35 -10.57
N ALA A 440 31.91 -24.52 -10.73
CA ALA A 440 31.28 -25.83 -10.50
C ALA A 440 30.78 -26.02 -9.05
N TYR A 441 31.60 -25.71 -8.04
CA TYR A 441 31.23 -25.93 -6.64
C TYR A 441 30.07 -25.05 -6.16
N THR A 442 30.05 -23.77 -6.53
CA THR A 442 28.92 -22.86 -6.20
C THR A 442 27.63 -23.35 -6.85
N LEU A 443 27.72 -23.81 -8.10
CA LEU A 443 26.56 -24.37 -8.81
C LEU A 443 26.06 -25.65 -8.14
N GLN A 444 26.98 -26.56 -7.80
CA GLN A 444 26.65 -27.80 -7.10
C GLN A 444 25.98 -27.52 -5.75
N GLU A 445 26.48 -26.56 -4.97
CA GLU A 445 25.90 -26.16 -3.69
C GLU A 445 24.48 -25.59 -3.85
N LEU A 446 24.26 -24.73 -4.85
CA LEU A 446 22.96 -24.11 -5.13
C LEU A 446 21.90 -25.12 -5.58
N LEU A 447 22.30 -26.12 -6.39
CA LEU A 447 21.40 -27.13 -6.96
C LEU A 447 21.14 -28.34 -6.04
N THR A 448 21.87 -28.49 -4.94
CA THR A 448 21.72 -29.64 -4.03
C THR A 448 21.42 -29.22 -2.60
N VAL A 449 22.47 -28.85 -1.85
CA VAL A 449 22.40 -28.65 -0.39
C VAL A 449 21.56 -27.42 -0.01
N LYS A 450 21.58 -26.37 -0.84
CA LYS A 450 20.74 -25.17 -0.63
C LYS A 450 19.30 -25.33 -1.14
N SER A 451 19.01 -26.35 -1.94
CA SER A 451 17.70 -26.64 -2.52
C SER A 451 17.00 -27.81 -1.83
N ASP A 452 17.22 -29.02 -2.34
CA ASP A 452 16.37 -30.21 -2.21
C ASP A 452 17.11 -31.46 -1.72
N ASP A 453 18.42 -31.41 -1.49
CA ASP A 453 19.13 -32.46 -0.76
C ASP A 453 18.78 -32.41 0.73
N LEU A 454 17.88 -33.30 1.16
CA LEU A 454 17.38 -33.39 2.53
C LEU A 454 18.49 -33.67 3.54
N MET A 455 19.39 -34.62 3.21
CA MET A 455 20.43 -35.06 4.13
C MET A 455 21.55 -34.03 4.22
N GLY A 456 21.97 -33.49 3.07
CA GLY A 456 22.96 -32.42 3.00
C GLY A 456 22.50 -31.19 3.78
N ARG A 457 21.26 -30.74 3.58
CA ARG A 457 20.71 -29.56 4.25
C ARG A 457 20.64 -29.71 5.77
N ASN A 458 20.17 -30.86 6.27
CA ASN A 458 20.05 -31.09 7.71
C ASN A 458 21.42 -31.11 8.40
N ARG A 459 22.46 -31.58 7.69
CA ARG A 459 23.85 -31.59 8.18
C ARG A 459 24.55 -30.25 8.01
N LEU A 460 24.13 -29.39 7.07
CA LEU A 460 24.83 -28.15 6.71
C LEU A 460 25.11 -27.25 7.92
N MET A 461 24.15 -27.06 8.83
CA MET A 461 24.39 -26.22 10.01
C MET A 461 25.48 -26.83 10.91
N LEU A 462 25.46 -28.16 11.10
CA LEU A 462 26.45 -28.85 11.91
C LEU A 462 27.83 -28.85 11.24
N THR A 463 27.89 -29.02 9.91
CA THR A 463 29.17 -29.01 9.18
C THR A 463 29.80 -27.61 9.16
N LEU A 464 28.98 -26.56 9.04
CA LEU A 464 29.45 -25.17 9.17
C LEU A 464 29.94 -24.87 10.59
N LEU A 465 29.22 -25.31 11.63
CA LEU A 465 29.65 -25.11 13.02
C LEU A 465 30.92 -25.90 13.36
N LYS A 466 31.06 -27.12 12.83
CA LYS A 466 32.22 -28.00 13.06
C LYS A 466 33.37 -27.77 12.06
N ASN A 467 33.19 -26.89 11.07
CA ASN A 467 34.12 -26.68 9.95
C ASN A 467 34.58 -27.98 9.27
N THR A 468 33.66 -28.92 9.05
CA THR A 468 33.92 -30.17 8.31
C THR A 468 33.56 -30.03 6.82
N PRO A 469 34.21 -30.78 5.91
CA PRO A 469 33.89 -30.69 4.49
C PRO A 469 32.44 -31.12 4.21
N LEU A 470 31.84 -30.53 3.17
CA LEU A 470 30.48 -30.82 2.73
C LEU A 470 30.46 -32.06 1.83
N ASN A 471 29.50 -32.94 2.07
CA ASN A 471 29.19 -34.07 1.20
C ASN A 471 27.89 -33.75 0.45
N PHE A 472 27.90 -33.95 -0.86
CA PHE A 472 26.75 -33.69 -1.73
C PHE A 472 25.99 -34.98 -2.02
N GLY A 473 24.66 -34.96 -1.82
CA GLY A 473 23.77 -36.04 -2.19
C GLY A 473 23.11 -35.84 -3.56
N THR A 474 22.20 -36.76 -3.89
CA THR A 474 21.32 -36.63 -5.06
C THR A 474 20.14 -35.72 -4.75
N PRO A 475 19.76 -34.78 -5.64
CA PRO A 475 18.60 -33.93 -5.45
C PRO A 475 17.29 -34.74 -5.46
N GLU A 476 16.36 -34.40 -4.58
CA GLU A 476 15.07 -35.10 -4.48
C GLU A 476 14.18 -34.85 -5.71
N SER A 477 14.32 -33.68 -6.36
CA SER A 477 13.60 -33.39 -7.60
C SER A 477 13.89 -34.38 -8.73
N LEU A 478 15.14 -34.86 -8.85
CA LEU A 478 15.51 -35.91 -9.81
C LEU A 478 14.78 -37.22 -9.50
N ARG A 479 14.66 -37.58 -8.22
CA ARG A 479 13.93 -38.78 -7.80
C ARG A 479 12.45 -38.69 -8.12
N VAL A 480 11.83 -37.53 -7.90
CA VAL A 480 10.43 -37.29 -8.28
C VAL A 480 10.24 -37.54 -9.78
N VAL A 481 11.09 -36.96 -10.63
CA VAL A 481 11.02 -37.16 -12.09
C VAL A 481 11.19 -38.63 -12.47
N LEU A 482 12.13 -39.35 -11.85
CA LEU A 482 12.31 -40.78 -12.11
C LEU A 482 11.06 -41.59 -11.75
N ARG A 483 10.41 -41.29 -10.63
CA ARG A 483 9.15 -41.96 -10.23
C ARG A 483 8.00 -41.61 -11.17
N GLU A 484 7.92 -40.37 -11.64
CA GLU A 484 6.93 -39.95 -12.64
C GLU A 484 7.13 -40.71 -13.95
N LEU A 485 8.36 -40.87 -14.43
CA LEU A 485 8.63 -41.64 -15.65
C LEU A 485 8.38 -43.15 -15.46
N GLN A 486 8.73 -43.72 -14.31
CA GLN A 486 8.42 -45.11 -13.98
C GLN A 486 6.92 -45.38 -13.91
N SER A 487 6.11 -44.38 -13.49
CA SER A 487 4.65 -44.48 -13.50
C SER A 487 4.04 -44.62 -14.90
N LEU A 488 4.79 -44.25 -15.95
CA LEU A 488 4.43 -44.45 -17.35
C LEU A 488 4.87 -45.83 -17.89
N CYS A 489 5.22 -46.76 -17.01
CA CYS A 489 5.75 -48.09 -17.33
C CYS A 489 7.11 -48.08 -18.06
N LEU A 490 7.90 -47.03 -17.87
CA LEU A 490 9.29 -46.96 -18.34
C LEU A 490 10.23 -47.52 -17.26
N ASP A 491 10.99 -48.56 -17.58
CA ASP A 491 12.01 -49.09 -16.66
C ASP A 491 13.27 -48.21 -16.72
N LEU A 492 13.40 -47.31 -15.75
CA LEU A 492 14.54 -46.41 -15.61
C LEU A 492 15.25 -46.70 -14.29
N ASN A 493 16.50 -47.14 -14.38
CA ASN A 493 17.36 -47.40 -13.23
C ASN A 493 18.63 -46.56 -13.32
N ILE A 494 19.08 -45.98 -12.20
CA ILE A 494 20.37 -45.31 -12.12
C ILE A 494 21.43 -46.39 -11.91
N LEU A 495 22.32 -46.57 -12.87
CA LEU A 495 23.52 -47.38 -12.72
C LEU A 495 24.53 -46.55 -11.92
N TYR A 496 24.85 -47.00 -10.70
CA TYR A 496 25.86 -46.39 -9.85
C TYR A 496 27.21 -47.07 -10.01
#